data_AF-A0A8T3DDG0-F1
#
_entry.id   AF-A0A8T3DDG0-F1
#
_cell.length_a   1.000
_cell.length_b   1.000
_cell.length_c   1.000
_cell.angle_alpha   90.00
_cell.angle_beta   90.00
_cell.angle_gamma   90.00
#
_symmetry.space_group_name_H-M   'P 1'
#
loop_
_entity.id
_entity.type
_entity.pdbx_description
1 polymer ?
#
loop_
_entity_poly.entity_id
_entity_poly.type
_entity_poly.pdbx_seq_one_letter_code
_entity_poly.pdbx_strand_id
1 'polypeptide(L)'
;MPVFHTKTIESILEPVAQQISHLVIMHEEGEVDGKAIPDLTGPVAAVQAAVSNLVRVGKETVQTTEDQIMKRDMPPAFIKVENACAKLVQAAQMLKADPYSVPARDYLIDGSRGILSGTSDLLLTFDEAEVRKIIRVCKGILEYLTVAEVVETMEDLITYTKNLGPGMTKMAKMIDERQQELTHQEHRVMLVNSMNTVKELLPVLISAVKIFVTTKSTKSHGVEESLKNRNFTFEKMSTEINEIIRVLQLTSWDEDAWANKKVSLPLFPFLPCRSMCARSVCAVCGMAACVHCR
;
A
#
# COMPACT_ATOMS: atom_id res chain seq x y z
N MET A 1 -6.24 -9.98 -14.90
CA MET A 1 -5.21 -8.94 -15.11
C MET A 1 -4.42 -8.78 -13.82
N PRO A 2 -3.11 -8.50 -13.88
CA PRO A 2 -2.35 -8.13 -12.70
C PRO A 2 -3.00 -6.91 -12.04
N VAL A 3 -3.30 -6.99 -10.74
CA VAL A 3 -3.86 -5.88 -9.98
C VAL A 3 -2.69 -5.14 -9.34
N PHE A 4 -2.45 -3.90 -9.76
CA PHE A 4 -1.42 -3.03 -9.18
C PHE A 4 -2.04 -2.20 -8.06
N HIS A 5 -1.34 -2.03 -6.93
CA HIS A 5 -1.90 -1.37 -5.75
C HIS A 5 -1.81 0.16 -5.79
N THR A 6 -1.06 0.73 -6.74
CA THR A 6 -1.02 2.17 -7.00
C THR A 6 -1.26 2.53 -8.46
N LYS A 7 -1.88 3.70 -8.68
CA LYS A 7 -2.18 4.25 -10.00
C LYS A 7 -0.92 4.52 -10.81
N THR A 8 0.14 4.98 -10.15
CA THR A 8 1.44 5.18 -10.79
C THR A 8 1.97 3.86 -11.37
N ILE A 9 1.99 2.79 -10.58
CA ILE A 9 2.46 1.46 -11.05
C ILE A 9 1.57 0.95 -12.18
N GLU A 10 0.24 1.04 -12.00
CA GLU A 10 -0.74 0.64 -13.01
C GLU A 10 -0.51 1.37 -14.34
N SER A 11 -0.36 2.71 -14.31
CA SER A 11 -0.19 3.51 -15.51
C SER A 11 1.08 3.19 -16.30
N ILE A 12 2.14 2.73 -15.62
CA ILE A 12 3.40 2.36 -16.24
C ILE A 12 3.36 0.93 -16.77
N LEU A 13 2.84 -0.02 -15.98
CA LEU A 13 2.95 -1.44 -16.30
C LEU A 13 1.80 -1.97 -17.17
N GLU A 14 0.60 -1.40 -17.10
CA GLU A 14 -0.54 -1.83 -17.90
C GLU A 14 -0.26 -1.83 -19.41
N PRO A 15 0.24 -0.74 -20.05
CA PRO A 15 0.52 -0.76 -21.49
C PRO A 15 1.62 -1.75 -21.86
N VAL A 16 2.59 -1.98 -20.97
CA VAL A 16 3.69 -2.92 -21.18
C VAL A 16 3.17 -4.36 -21.08
N ALA A 17 2.33 -4.65 -20.08
CA ALA A 17 1.73 -5.97 -19.86
C ALA A 17 0.80 -6.37 -21.02
N GLN A 18 0.04 -5.42 -21.57
CA GLN A 18 -0.82 -5.66 -22.73
C GLN A 18 0.00 -6.01 -23.98
N GLN A 19 1.09 -5.29 -24.25
CA GLN A 19 1.98 -5.59 -25.38
C GLN A 19 2.63 -6.96 -25.25
N ILE A 20 3.06 -7.34 -24.04
CA ILE A 20 3.66 -8.65 -23.79
C ILE A 20 2.63 -9.76 -23.91
N SER A 21 1.40 -9.55 -23.43
CA SER A 21 0.32 -10.52 -23.59
C SER A 21 0.03 -10.77 -25.07
N HIS A 22 -0.04 -9.71 -25.88
CA HIS A 22 -0.20 -9.84 -27.33
C HIS A 22 0.98 -10.57 -27.98
N LEU A 23 2.22 -10.30 -27.53
CA LEU A 23 3.42 -10.98 -28.04
C LEU A 23 3.44 -12.47 -27.71
N VAL A 24 2.98 -12.86 -26.51
CA VAL A 24 2.84 -14.27 -26.11
C VAL A 24 1.80 -14.97 -26.98
N ILE A 25 0.63 -14.35 -27.19
CA ILE A 25 -0.41 -14.91 -28.08
C ILE A 25 0.13 -15.05 -29.51
N MET A 26 0.79 -14.02 -30.06
CA MET A 26 1.38 -14.08 -31.40
C MET A 26 2.47 -15.14 -31.53
N HIS A 27 3.19 -15.49 -30.47
CA HIS A 27 4.13 -16.59 -30.50
C HIS A 27 3.41 -17.94 -30.52
N GLU A 28 2.41 -18.13 -29.65
CA GLU A 28 1.58 -19.35 -29.62
C GLU A 28 0.89 -19.59 -30.97
N GLU A 29 0.33 -18.54 -31.60
CA GLU A 29 -0.28 -18.62 -32.92
C GLU A 29 0.75 -18.67 -34.07
N GLY A 30 1.86 -17.96 -33.92
CA GLY A 30 2.90 -17.86 -34.94
C GLY A 30 3.76 -19.11 -35.08
N GLU A 31 3.82 -19.96 -34.05
CA GLU A 31 4.34 -21.33 -34.17
C GLU A 31 3.43 -22.23 -35.00
N VAL A 32 2.11 -21.98 -34.98
CA VAL A 32 1.12 -22.73 -35.74
C VAL A 32 1.02 -22.25 -37.20
N ASP A 33 1.06 -20.94 -37.41
CA ASP A 33 0.89 -20.32 -38.74
C ASP A 33 2.20 -20.14 -39.53
N GLY A 34 3.37 -20.34 -38.87
CA GLY A 34 4.68 -20.19 -39.50
C GLY A 34 4.94 -18.79 -40.07
N LYS A 35 4.46 -17.72 -39.41
CA LYS A 35 4.64 -16.33 -39.88
C LYS A 35 6.04 -15.79 -39.54
N ALA A 36 6.68 -15.08 -40.47
CA ALA A 36 7.95 -14.41 -40.22
C ALA A 36 7.78 -13.23 -39.25
N ILE A 37 8.72 -13.06 -38.31
CA ILE A 37 8.79 -11.86 -37.46
C ILE A 37 9.60 -10.78 -38.19
N PRO A 38 9.13 -9.51 -38.25
CA PRO A 38 9.87 -8.42 -38.88
C PRO A 38 11.15 -8.07 -38.12
N ASP A 39 12.05 -7.30 -38.75
CA ASP A 39 13.28 -6.82 -38.09
C ASP A 39 12.95 -5.97 -36.84
N LEU A 40 13.38 -6.45 -35.67
CA LEU A 40 13.16 -5.81 -34.38
C LEU A 40 14.33 -4.92 -33.92
N THR A 41 15.36 -4.74 -34.74
CA THR A 41 16.57 -3.97 -34.37
C THR A 41 16.21 -2.56 -33.89
N GLY A 42 15.35 -1.85 -34.62
CA GLY A 42 14.90 -0.49 -34.26
C GLY A 42 14.08 -0.46 -32.95
N PRO A 43 12.98 -1.22 -32.84
CA PRO A 43 12.19 -1.31 -31.62
C PRO A 43 13.00 -1.72 -30.38
N VAL A 44 13.87 -2.73 -30.50
CA VAL A 44 14.69 -3.20 -29.36
C VAL A 44 15.75 -2.17 -28.96
N ALA A 45 16.32 -1.42 -29.90
CA ALA A 45 17.23 -0.32 -29.57
C ALA A 45 16.53 0.79 -28.75
N ALA A 46 15.27 1.09 -29.05
CA ALA A 46 14.48 2.04 -28.26
C ALA A 46 14.24 1.52 -26.83
N VAL A 47 13.91 0.24 -26.67
CA VAL A 47 13.77 -0.41 -25.35
C VAL A 47 15.09 -0.36 -24.58
N GLN A 48 16.22 -0.65 -25.24
CA GLN A 48 17.54 -0.60 -24.63
C GLN A 48 17.89 0.81 -24.13
N ALA A 49 17.61 1.85 -24.92
CA ALA A 49 17.82 3.23 -24.50
C ALA A 49 16.96 3.59 -23.27
N ALA A 50 15.69 3.18 -23.26
CA ALA A 50 14.78 3.41 -22.14
C ALA A 50 15.26 2.70 -20.86
N VAL A 51 15.66 1.43 -20.96
CA VAL A 51 16.22 0.64 -19.86
C VAL A 51 17.50 1.26 -19.32
N SER A 52 18.40 1.68 -20.21
CA SER A 52 19.65 2.33 -19.82
C SER A 52 19.39 3.61 -19.03
N ASN A 53 18.42 4.41 -19.47
CA ASN A 53 18.02 5.62 -18.75
C ASN A 53 17.39 5.31 -17.38
N LEU A 54 16.49 4.33 -17.32
CA LEU A 54 15.86 3.90 -16.06
C LEU A 54 16.90 3.43 -15.04
N VAL A 55 17.83 2.58 -15.46
CA VAL A 55 18.89 2.05 -14.59
C VAL A 55 19.84 3.16 -14.15
N ARG A 56 20.17 4.10 -15.03
CA ARG A 56 21.01 5.26 -14.68
C ARG A 56 20.35 6.12 -13.60
N VAL A 57 19.11 6.55 -13.82
CA VAL A 57 18.34 7.35 -12.83
C VAL A 57 18.15 6.58 -11.52
N GLY A 58 17.89 5.27 -11.61
CA GLY A 58 17.79 4.40 -10.45
C GLY A 58 19.10 4.34 -9.65
N LYS A 59 20.25 4.16 -10.32
CA LYS A 59 21.57 4.14 -9.68
C LYS A 59 21.91 5.48 -9.01
N GLU A 60 21.58 6.61 -9.65
CA GLU A 60 21.73 7.96 -9.06
C GLU A 60 20.88 8.11 -7.79
N THR A 61 19.65 7.60 -7.81
CA THR A 61 18.76 7.61 -6.64
C THR A 61 19.30 6.75 -5.49
N VAL A 62 19.81 5.55 -5.79
CA VAL A 62 20.41 4.65 -4.80
C VAL A 62 21.67 5.24 -4.16
N GLN A 63 22.46 6.01 -4.90
CA GLN A 63 23.65 6.67 -4.37
C GLN A 63 23.31 7.78 -3.37
N THR A 64 22.22 8.50 -3.62
CA THR A 64 21.84 9.69 -2.84
C THR A 64 20.85 9.39 -1.71
N THR A 65 20.14 8.27 -1.75
CA THR A 65 19.18 7.90 -0.70
C THR A 65 19.87 7.54 0.61
N GLU A 66 19.18 7.77 1.73
CA GLU A 66 19.59 7.28 3.06
C GLU A 66 18.92 5.96 3.42
N ASP A 67 17.91 5.53 2.64
CA ASP A 67 17.16 4.29 2.87
C ASP A 67 18.02 3.06 2.54
N GLN A 68 18.46 2.36 3.59
CA GLN A 68 19.31 1.17 3.47
C GLN A 68 18.60 -0.01 2.82
N ILE A 69 17.28 -0.12 2.98
CA ILE A 69 16.48 -1.19 2.37
C ILE A 69 16.44 -0.95 0.86
N MET A 70 16.18 0.29 0.45
CA MET A 70 16.23 0.68 -0.97
C MET A 70 17.62 0.44 -1.58
N LYS A 71 18.71 0.74 -0.85
CA LYS A 71 20.09 0.47 -1.31
C LYS A 71 20.36 -1.01 -1.54
N ARG A 72 19.76 -1.88 -0.74
CA ARG A 72 19.90 -3.34 -0.83
C ARG A 72 19.03 -3.92 -1.95
N ASP A 73 17.80 -3.44 -2.11
CA ASP A 73 16.77 -4.09 -2.92
C ASP A 73 16.71 -3.58 -4.36
N MET A 74 17.17 -2.36 -4.63
CA MET A 74 17.24 -1.81 -6.00
C MET A 74 18.25 -2.51 -6.94
N PRO A 75 19.49 -2.84 -6.52
CA PRO A 75 20.48 -3.41 -7.43
C PRO A 75 20.08 -4.72 -8.12
N PRO A 76 19.48 -5.71 -7.43
CA PRO A 76 18.96 -6.93 -8.08
C PRO A 76 17.95 -6.63 -9.19
N ALA A 77 17.08 -5.63 -8.99
CA ALA A 77 16.09 -5.24 -9.98
C ALA A 77 16.74 -4.60 -11.23
N PHE A 78 17.81 -3.80 -11.07
CA PHE A 78 18.59 -3.30 -12.22
C PHE A 78 19.19 -4.45 -13.04
N ILE A 79 19.84 -5.41 -12.37
CA ILE A 79 20.47 -6.56 -13.02
C ILE A 79 19.42 -7.36 -13.81
N LYS A 80 18.22 -7.53 -13.25
CA LYS A 80 17.13 -8.25 -13.90
C LYS A 80 16.68 -7.56 -15.19
N VAL A 81 16.51 -6.23 -15.17
CA VAL A 81 16.14 -5.46 -16.37
C VAL A 81 17.27 -5.43 -17.41
N GLU A 82 18.54 -5.27 -16.98
CA GLU A 82 19.71 -5.31 -17.86
C GLU A 82 19.84 -6.67 -18.57
N ASN A 83 19.70 -7.77 -17.83
CA ASN A 83 19.75 -9.14 -18.39
C ASN A 83 18.58 -9.40 -19.35
N ALA A 84 17.39 -8.94 -19.02
CA ALA A 84 16.22 -9.07 -19.89
C ALA A 84 16.39 -8.27 -21.19
N CYS A 85 16.98 -7.07 -21.11
CA CYS A 85 17.32 -6.27 -22.28
C CYS A 85 18.37 -6.96 -23.16
N ALA A 86 19.37 -7.61 -22.57
CA ALA A 86 20.37 -8.38 -23.32
C ALA A 86 19.72 -9.54 -24.11
N LYS A 87 18.76 -10.25 -23.50
CA LYS A 87 17.98 -11.29 -24.20
C LYS A 87 17.20 -10.73 -25.39
N LEU A 88 16.59 -9.55 -25.26
CA LEU A 88 15.87 -8.90 -26.37
C LEU A 88 16.81 -8.54 -27.54
N VAL A 89 18.01 -8.04 -27.24
CA VAL A 89 19.01 -7.72 -28.27
C VAL A 89 19.46 -8.99 -29.00
N GLN A 90 19.70 -10.07 -28.26
CA GLN A 90 20.05 -11.37 -28.83
C GLN A 90 18.91 -11.92 -29.70
N ALA A 91 17.66 -11.84 -29.23
CA ALA A 91 16.49 -12.24 -30.00
C ALA A 91 16.38 -11.47 -31.33
N ALA A 92 16.56 -10.15 -31.30
CA ALA A 92 16.51 -9.32 -32.50
C ALA A 92 17.60 -9.71 -33.51
N GLN A 93 18.82 -10.00 -33.06
CA GLN A 93 19.91 -10.46 -33.93
C GLN A 93 19.60 -11.81 -34.57
N MET A 94 19.07 -12.76 -33.79
CA MET A 94 18.69 -14.08 -34.29
C MET A 94 17.54 -13.98 -35.30
N LEU A 95 16.51 -13.18 -35.02
CA LEU A 95 15.36 -12.98 -35.92
C LEU A 95 15.74 -12.23 -37.20
N LYS A 96 16.75 -11.37 -37.15
CA LYS A 96 17.30 -10.71 -38.34
C LYS A 96 18.01 -11.70 -39.26
N ALA A 97 18.68 -12.71 -38.70
CA ALA A 97 19.33 -13.76 -39.47
C ALA A 97 18.34 -14.82 -39.98
N ASP A 98 17.38 -15.22 -39.14
CA ASP A 98 16.31 -16.16 -39.46
C ASP A 98 14.97 -15.69 -38.85
N PRO A 99 14.07 -15.10 -39.65
CA PRO A 99 12.75 -14.64 -39.19
C PRO A 99 11.82 -15.73 -38.65
N TYR A 100 12.14 -17.00 -38.86
CA TYR A 100 11.35 -18.15 -38.42
C TYR A 100 11.97 -18.89 -37.23
N SER A 101 13.11 -18.41 -36.71
CA SER A 101 13.84 -19.06 -35.62
C SER A 101 13.02 -19.15 -34.34
N VAL A 102 12.54 -20.35 -34.01
CA VAL A 102 11.82 -20.66 -32.77
C VAL A 102 12.64 -20.30 -31.52
N PRO A 103 13.95 -20.65 -31.41
CA PRO A 103 14.75 -20.27 -30.25
C PRO A 103 14.84 -18.75 -30.06
N ALA A 104 14.75 -17.97 -31.14
CA ALA A 104 14.77 -16.51 -31.04
C ALA A 104 13.47 -15.95 -30.44
N ARG A 105 12.33 -16.63 -30.68
CA ARG A 105 11.05 -16.28 -30.09
C ARG A 105 11.02 -16.54 -28.59
N ASP A 106 11.60 -17.65 -28.15
CA ASP A 106 11.75 -17.94 -26.71
C ASP A 106 12.55 -16.84 -26.02
N TYR A 107 13.69 -16.43 -26.59
CA TYR A 107 14.50 -15.32 -26.08
C TYR A 107 13.73 -14.00 -26.07
N LEU A 108 12.89 -13.76 -27.08
CA LEU A 108 12.05 -12.56 -27.17
C LEU A 108 11.03 -12.53 -26.03
N ILE A 109 10.30 -13.63 -25.79
CA ILE A 109 9.31 -13.73 -24.70
C ILE A 109 9.97 -13.62 -23.34
N ASP A 110 11.05 -14.36 -23.12
CA ASP A 110 11.81 -14.33 -21.88
C ASP A 110 12.33 -12.93 -21.58
N GLY A 111 12.88 -12.25 -22.60
CA GLY A 111 13.34 -10.88 -22.50
C GLY A 111 12.18 -9.94 -22.15
N SER A 112 11.06 -10.05 -22.86
CA SER A 112 9.86 -9.23 -22.63
C SER A 112 9.29 -9.42 -21.22
N ARG A 113 9.09 -10.66 -20.77
CA ARG A 113 8.64 -10.98 -19.40
C ARG A 113 9.64 -10.48 -18.35
N GLY A 114 10.94 -10.62 -18.63
CA GLY A 114 12.01 -10.12 -17.79
C GLY A 114 11.97 -8.59 -17.61
N ILE A 115 11.70 -7.83 -18.68
CA ILE A 115 11.57 -6.36 -18.61
C ILE A 115 10.37 -5.97 -17.76
N LEU A 116 9.20 -6.58 -17.98
CA LEU A 116 8.00 -6.29 -17.17
C LEU A 116 8.23 -6.60 -15.70
N SER A 117 8.76 -7.78 -15.40
CA SER A 117 8.98 -8.22 -14.03
C SER A 117 10.06 -7.38 -13.34
N GLY A 118 11.18 -7.08 -14.01
CA GLY A 118 12.22 -6.22 -13.43
C GLY A 118 11.77 -4.77 -13.23
N THR A 119 10.96 -4.22 -14.16
CA THR A 119 10.38 -2.88 -14.00
C THR A 119 9.37 -2.86 -12.84
N SER A 120 8.57 -3.92 -12.68
CA SER A 120 7.70 -4.08 -11.52
C SER A 120 8.50 -4.07 -10.22
N ASP A 121 9.57 -4.87 -10.11
CA ASP A 121 10.41 -4.92 -8.90
C ASP A 121 11.01 -3.54 -8.57
N LEU A 122 11.42 -2.78 -9.58
CA LEU A 122 11.91 -1.41 -9.41
C LEU A 122 10.85 -0.49 -8.83
N LEU A 123 9.67 -0.46 -9.45
CA LEU A 123 8.58 0.42 -9.03
C LEU A 123 8.06 0.05 -7.63
N LEU A 124 8.01 -1.24 -7.30
CA LEU A 124 7.67 -1.72 -5.96
C LEU A 124 8.71 -1.25 -4.92
N THR A 125 10.00 -1.36 -5.23
CA THR A 125 11.05 -0.90 -4.31
C THR A 125 10.97 0.60 -4.03
N PHE A 126 10.62 1.40 -5.05
CA PHE A 126 10.32 2.83 -4.88
C PHE A 126 9.10 3.07 -4.00
N ASP A 127 8.00 2.37 -4.27
CA ASP A 127 6.75 2.51 -3.53
C ASP A 127 6.93 2.20 -2.04
N GLU A 128 7.62 1.10 -1.74
CA GLU A 128 7.91 0.72 -0.36
C GLU A 128 8.79 1.76 0.35
N ALA A 129 9.71 2.43 -0.35
CA ALA A 129 10.52 3.50 0.22
C ALA A 129 9.66 4.72 0.60
N GLU A 130 8.69 5.09 -0.25
CA GLU A 130 7.72 6.15 0.07
C GLU A 130 6.83 5.76 1.26
N VAL A 131 6.33 4.53 1.30
CA VAL A 131 5.57 4.00 2.44
C VAL A 131 6.39 4.07 3.74
N ARG A 132 7.68 3.69 3.70
CA ARG A 132 8.57 3.80 4.87
C ARG A 132 8.79 5.24 5.33
N LYS A 133 8.74 6.24 4.44
CA LYS A 133 8.79 7.66 4.84
C LYS A 133 7.53 8.06 5.62
N ILE A 134 6.36 7.63 5.14
CA ILE A 134 5.07 7.90 5.80
C ILE A 134 5.03 7.24 7.18
N ILE A 135 5.38 5.95 7.26
CA ILE A 135 5.39 5.18 8.53
C ILE A 135 6.35 5.81 9.54
N ARG A 136 7.50 6.33 9.13
CA ARG A 136 8.42 7.05 10.02
C ARG A 136 7.76 8.26 10.68
N VAL A 137 6.94 9.01 9.93
CA VAL A 137 6.17 10.13 10.50
C VAL A 137 5.12 9.61 11.47
N CYS A 138 4.36 8.56 11.12
CA CYS A 138 3.37 7.95 12.02
C CYS A 138 4.00 7.47 13.34
N LYS A 139 5.14 6.78 13.28
CA LYS A 139 5.88 6.33 14.47
C LYS A 139 6.39 7.49 15.32
N GLY A 140 6.91 8.54 14.69
CA GLY A 140 7.31 9.76 15.41
C GLY A 140 6.15 10.42 16.16
N ILE A 141 4.93 10.36 15.61
CA ILE A 141 3.73 10.82 16.34
C ILE A 141 3.41 9.89 17.50
N LEU A 142 3.42 8.57 17.30
CA LEU A 142 3.18 7.61 18.39
C LEU A 142 4.15 7.84 19.55
N GLU A 143 5.43 8.02 19.26
CA GLU A 143 6.46 8.37 20.24
C GLU A 143 6.17 9.71 20.91
N TYR A 144 5.72 10.73 20.16
CA TYR A 144 5.40 12.03 20.75
C TYR A 144 4.13 12.00 21.60
N LEU A 145 3.14 11.17 21.26
CA LEU A 145 1.92 11.02 22.03
C LEU A 145 2.20 10.52 23.47
N THR A 146 3.24 9.72 23.69
CA THR A 146 3.59 9.25 25.05
C THR A 146 4.01 10.40 25.96
N VAL A 147 4.46 11.53 25.41
CA VAL A 147 4.79 12.74 26.19
C VAL A 147 3.55 13.30 26.89
N ALA A 148 2.34 13.05 26.38
CA ALA A 148 1.10 13.47 27.04
C ALA A 148 0.98 12.95 28.48
N GLU A 149 1.63 11.83 28.80
CA GLU A 149 1.57 11.22 30.12
C GLU A 149 2.30 12.02 31.20
N VAL A 150 3.34 12.76 30.81
CA VAL A 150 4.23 13.53 31.68
C VAL A 150 3.94 15.03 31.68
N VAL A 151 2.90 15.48 30.97
CA VAL A 151 2.48 16.88 30.99
C VAL A 151 1.73 17.17 32.29
N GLU A 152 2.31 18.02 33.14
CA GLU A 152 1.76 18.35 34.46
C GLU A 152 1.45 19.83 34.66
N THR A 153 1.90 20.72 33.75
CA THR A 153 1.67 22.16 33.83
C THR A 153 1.00 22.71 32.56
N MET A 154 0.40 23.91 32.66
CA MET A 154 -0.23 24.56 31.51
C MET A 154 0.80 25.02 30.48
N GLU A 155 1.99 25.42 30.93
CA GLU A 155 3.10 25.79 30.06
C GLU A 155 3.59 24.59 29.24
N ASP A 156 3.74 23.43 29.89
CA ASP A 156 4.09 22.19 29.20
C ASP A 156 3.01 21.78 28.19
N LEU A 157 1.73 21.95 28.52
CA LEU A 157 0.63 21.68 27.59
C LEU A 157 0.68 22.58 26.35
N ILE A 158 0.99 23.87 26.51
CA ILE A 158 1.15 24.79 25.38
C ILE A 158 2.30 24.33 24.50
N THR A 159 3.43 23.95 25.09
CA THR A 159 4.61 23.45 24.37
C THR A 159 4.31 22.14 23.65
N TYR A 160 3.66 21.19 24.33
CA TYR A 160 3.19 19.92 23.77
C TYR A 160 2.30 20.15 22.54
N THR A 161 1.32 21.05 22.66
CA THR A 161 0.39 21.37 21.56
C THR A 161 1.12 22.00 20.36
N LYS A 162 2.05 22.93 20.61
CA LYS A 162 2.85 23.59 19.57
C LYS A 162 3.72 22.61 18.79
N ASN A 163 4.24 21.57 19.45
CA ASN A 163 5.11 20.58 18.82
C ASN A 163 4.31 19.46 18.13
N LEU A 164 3.19 19.04 18.71
CA LEU A 164 2.35 17.98 18.14
C LEU A 164 1.59 18.45 16.88
N GLY A 165 1.07 19.69 16.88
CA GLY A 165 0.24 20.22 15.80
C GLY A 165 0.87 20.09 14.40
N PRO A 166 2.09 20.62 14.16
CA PRO A 166 2.76 20.50 12.87
C PRO A 166 3.01 19.05 12.44
N GLY A 167 3.38 18.18 13.39
CA GLY A 167 3.53 16.74 13.15
C GLY A 167 2.23 16.10 12.67
N MET A 168 1.10 16.48 13.28
CA MET A 168 -0.21 15.98 12.88
C MET A 168 -0.67 16.48 11.52
N THR A 169 -0.44 17.75 11.21
CA THR A 169 -0.71 18.28 9.88
C THR A 169 0.13 17.58 8.82
N LYS A 170 1.42 17.33 9.10
CA LYS A 170 2.32 16.61 8.17
C LYS A 170 1.83 15.18 7.95
N MET A 171 1.49 14.44 9.01
CA MET A 171 0.97 13.08 8.91
C MET A 171 -0.33 13.05 8.08
N ALA A 172 -1.28 13.93 8.39
CA ALA A 172 -2.55 14.01 7.67
C ALA A 172 -2.37 14.28 6.17
N LYS A 173 -1.45 15.17 5.81
CA LYS A 173 -1.13 15.47 4.40
C LYS A 173 -0.54 14.27 3.69
N MET A 174 0.44 13.60 4.29
CA MET A 174 1.08 12.43 3.69
C MET A 174 0.11 11.26 3.48
N ILE A 175 -0.82 11.05 4.41
CA ILE A 175 -1.88 10.03 4.28
C ILE A 175 -2.87 10.41 3.17
N ASP A 176 -3.24 11.69 3.06
CA ASP A 176 -4.14 12.16 2.00
C ASP A 176 -3.53 12.01 0.61
N GLU A 177 -2.26 12.38 0.44
CA GLU A 177 -1.52 12.16 -0.83
C GLU A 177 -1.44 10.65 -1.15
N ARG A 178 -1.16 9.81 -0.15
CA ARG A 178 -1.06 8.36 -0.35
C ARG A 178 -2.39 7.71 -0.76
N GLN A 179 -3.50 8.04 -0.10
CA GLN A 179 -4.79 7.42 -0.45
C GLN A 179 -5.26 7.78 -1.86
N GLN A 180 -4.83 8.92 -2.41
CA GLN A 180 -5.17 9.31 -3.78
C GLN A 180 -4.47 8.42 -4.81
N GLU A 181 -3.29 7.88 -4.48
CA GLU A 181 -2.52 6.99 -5.34
C GLU A 181 -2.99 5.53 -5.30
N LEU A 182 -3.71 5.09 -4.25
CA LEU A 182 -4.14 3.70 -4.12
C LEU A 182 -5.25 3.35 -5.12
N THR A 183 -5.20 2.12 -5.66
CA THR A 183 -6.24 1.56 -6.54
C THR A 183 -7.35 0.87 -5.75
N HIS A 184 -7.00 0.22 -4.63
CA HIS A 184 -7.96 -0.48 -3.77
C HIS A 184 -8.81 0.49 -2.95
N GLN A 185 -10.09 0.64 -3.30
CA GLN A 185 -11.02 1.55 -2.64
C GLN A 185 -11.15 1.30 -1.14
N GLU A 186 -11.17 0.05 -0.71
CA GLU A 186 -11.29 -0.32 0.71
C GLU A 186 -10.12 0.25 1.54
N HIS A 187 -8.88 0.12 1.06
CA HIS A 187 -7.71 0.67 1.77
C HIS A 187 -7.78 2.20 1.87
N ARG A 188 -8.27 2.88 0.83
CA ARG A 188 -8.48 4.33 0.84
C ARG A 188 -9.47 4.73 1.93
N VAL A 189 -10.60 4.04 2.02
CA VAL A 189 -11.64 4.28 3.01
C VAL A 189 -11.09 4.07 4.42
N MET A 190 -10.34 2.99 4.65
CA MET A 190 -9.72 2.71 5.95
C MET A 190 -8.75 3.82 6.38
N LEU A 191 -7.84 4.24 5.49
CA LEU A 191 -6.90 5.33 5.78
C LEU A 191 -7.61 6.65 6.10
N VAL A 192 -8.62 7.02 5.31
CA VAL A 192 -9.38 8.26 5.50
C VAL A 192 -10.15 8.23 6.83
N ASN A 193 -10.82 7.12 7.14
CA ASN A 193 -11.61 6.98 8.36
C ASN A 193 -10.73 7.03 9.62
N SER A 194 -9.62 6.29 9.64
CA SER A 194 -8.70 6.31 10.79
C SER A 194 -8.05 7.68 10.95
N MET A 195 -7.64 8.33 9.85
CA MET A 195 -7.05 9.67 9.93
C MET A 195 -8.07 10.73 10.38
N ASN A 196 -9.34 10.62 9.98
CA ASN A 196 -10.41 11.50 10.47
C ASN A 196 -10.64 11.29 11.97
N THR A 197 -10.67 10.04 12.43
CA THR A 197 -10.76 9.72 13.87
C THR A 197 -9.61 10.35 14.65
N VAL A 198 -8.36 10.25 14.16
CA VAL A 198 -7.19 10.90 14.79
C VAL A 198 -7.35 12.42 14.85
N LYS A 199 -7.86 13.06 13.77
CA LYS A 199 -8.10 14.51 13.73
C LYS A 199 -9.15 14.95 14.75
N GLU A 200 -10.22 14.16 14.90
CA GLU A 200 -11.30 14.43 15.87
C GLU A 200 -10.84 14.23 17.31
N LEU A 201 -9.98 13.24 17.56
CA LEU A 201 -9.45 12.96 18.90
C LEU A 201 -8.37 13.95 19.35
N LEU A 202 -7.66 14.61 18.43
CA LEU A 202 -6.62 15.59 18.78
C LEU A 202 -7.11 16.71 19.73
N PRO A 203 -8.19 17.47 19.43
CA PRO A 203 -8.71 18.47 20.36
C PRO A 203 -9.25 17.84 21.67
N VAL A 204 -9.77 16.61 21.61
CA VAL A 204 -10.23 15.88 22.81
C VAL A 204 -9.05 15.56 23.72
N LEU A 205 -7.91 15.12 23.17
CA LEU A 205 -6.70 14.84 23.94
C LEU A 205 -6.18 16.12 24.60
N ILE A 206 -6.09 17.23 23.86
CA ILE A 206 -5.66 18.52 24.40
C ILE A 206 -6.58 18.94 25.55
N SER A 207 -7.89 18.79 25.39
CA SER A 207 -8.87 19.08 26.45
C SER A 207 -8.69 18.17 27.67
N ALA A 208 -8.49 16.87 27.47
CA ALA A 208 -8.29 15.90 28.54
C ALA A 208 -7.01 16.20 29.35
N VAL A 209 -5.89 16.51 28.67
CA VAL A 209 -4.64 16.93 29.34
C VAL A 209 -4.85 18.25 30.09
N LYS A 210 -5.57 19.22 29.51
CA LYS A 210 -5.89 20.50 30.17
C LYS A 210 -6.68 20.31 31.46
N ILE A 211 -7.71 19.45 31.42
CA ILE A 211 -8.52 19.12 32.59
C ILE A 211 -7.63 18.45 33.65
N PHE A 212 -6.80 17.48 33.25
CA PHE A 212 -5.86 16.80 34.15
C PHE A 212 -4.89 17.77 34.86
N VAL A 213 -4.24 18.67 34.12
CA VAL A 213 -3.35 19.69 34.68
C VAL A 213 -4.10 20.58 35.69
N THR A 214 -5.34 20.96 35.36
CA THR A 214 -6.17 21.84 36.21
C THR A 214 -6.60 21.14 37.50
N THR A 215 -7.10 19.90 37.41
CA THR A 215 -7.53 19.11 38.57
C THR A 215 -6.35 18.77 39.48
N LYS A 216 -5.18 18.47 38.89
CA LYS A 216 -3.94 18.20 39.64
C LYS A 216 -3.45 19.44 40.38
N SER A 217 -3.43 20.59 39.73
CA SER A 217 -3.00 21.87 40.33
C SER A 217 -3.90 22.31 41.49
N THR A 218 -5.21 22.06 41.38
CA THR A 218 -6.21 22.42 42.40
C THR A 218 -6.39 21.35 43.47
N LYS A 219 -5.68 20.21 43.38
CA LYS A 219 -5.84 19.02 44.25
C LYS A 219 -7.32 18.58 44.37
N SER A 220 -8.05 18.68 43.27
CA SER A 220 -9.47 18.31 43.20
C SER A 220 -9.65 16.79 43.29
N HIS A 221 -10.80 16.34 43.79
CA HIS A 221 -11.17 14.91 43.81
C HIS A 221 -11.27 14.28 42.40
N GLY A 222 -11.30 15.09 41.33
CA GLY A 222 -11.42 14.62 39.93
C GLY A 222 -10.13 14.23 39.22
N VAL A 223 -8.97 14.18 39.90
CA VAL A 223 -7.67 13.89 39.27
C VAL A 223 -7.67 12.51 38.60
N GLU A 224 -8.15 11.47 39.29
CA GLU A 224 -8.14 10.11 38.77
C GLU A 224 -9.00 9.97 37.50
N GLU A 225 -10.18 10.58 37.49
CA GLU A 225 -11.08 10.54 36.33
C GLU A 225 -10.51 11.32 35.14
N SER A 226 -9.89 12.48 35.39
CA SER A 226 -9.21 13.23 34.34
C SER A 226 -8.01 12.48 33.74
N LEU A 227 -7.30 11.70 34.56
CA LEU A 227 -6.20 10.85 34.12
C LEU A 227 -6.69 9.70 33.23
N LYS A 228 -7.78 9.03 33.62
CA LYS A 228 -8.42 7.97 32.82
C LYS A 228 -8.88 8.47 31.46
N ASN A 229 -9.52 9.64 31.41
CA ASN A 229 -10.00 10.24 30.16
C ASN A 229 -8.85 10.61 29.20
N ARG A 230 -7.73 11.13 29.74
CA ARG A 230 -6.51 11.38 28.97
C ARG A 230 -5.96 10.08 28.37
N ASN A 231 -5.77 9.05 29.21
CA ASN A 231 -5.19 7.78 28.78
C ASN A 231 -6.07 7.06 27.75
N PHE A 232 -7.39 7.04 27.95
CA PHE A 232 -8.34 6.48 26.97
C PHE A 232 -8.22 7.16 25.60
N THR A 233 -8.13 8.49 25.57
CA THR A 233 -8.01 9.24 24.32
C THR A 233 -6.67 8.95 23.64
N PHE A 234 -5.58 8.90 24.41
CA PHE A 234 -4.25 8.51 23.94
C PHE A 234 -4.23 7.10 23.34
N GLU A 235 -4.79 6.11 24.02
CA GLU A 235 -4.84 4.71 23.57
C GLU A 235 -5.65 4.58 22.27
N LYS A 236 -6.80 5.26 22.20
CA LYS A 236 -7.63 5.25 20.99
C LYS A 236 -6.91 5.89 19.80
N MET A 237 -6.26 7.04 20.00
CA MET A 237 -5.45 7.67 18.94
C MET A 237 -4.31 6.76 18.48
N SER A 238 -3.60 6.14 19.42
CA SER A 238 -2.51 5.22 19.12
C SER A 238 -2.99 3.99 18.33
N THR A 239 -4.17 3.48 18.66
CA THR A 239 -4.81 2.37 17.92
C THR A 239 -5.07 2.74 16.47
N GLU A 240 -5.66 3.91 16.21
CA GLU A 240 -5.93 4.38 14.84
C GLU A 240 -4.63 4.64 14.06
N ILE A 241 -3.58 5.17 14.69
CA ILE A 241 -2.29 5.37 14.00
C ILE A 241 -1.63 4.04 13.67
N ASN A 242 -1.75 3.02 14.53
CA ASN A 242 -1.27 1.68 14.21
C ASN A 242 -2.08 1.03 13.08
N GLU A 243 -3.39 1.26 13.01
CA GLU A 243 -4.21 0.79 11.89
C GLU A 243 -3.80 1.48 10.58
N ILE A 244 -3.51 2.79 10.60
CA ILE A 244 -2.93 3.51 9.46
C ILE A 244 -1.62 2.85 9.01
N ILE A 245 -0.69 2.57 9.94
CA ILE A 245 0.59 1.91 9.63
C ILE A 245 0.35 0.54 8.98
N ARG A 246 -0.59 -0.25 9.51
CA ARG A 246 -0.95 -1.56 8.97
C ARG A 246 -1.46 -1.45 7.54
N VAL A 247 -2.44 -0.58 7.30
CA VAL A 247 -3.08 -0.42 5.98
C VAL A 247 -2.10 0.11 4.93
N LEU A 248 -1.18 1.00 5.31
CA LEU A 248 -0.14 1.50 4.41
C LEU A 248 0.76 0.42 3.80
N GLN A 249 0.87 -0.74 4.45
CA GLN A 249 1.72 -1.85 4.03
C GLN A 249 0.96 -2.91 3.19
N LEU A 250 -0.34 -2.74 2.97
CA LEU A 250 -1.14 -3.66 2.17
C LEU A 250 -0.92 -3.44 0.67
N THR A 251 -0.44 -4.48 -0.02
CA THR A 251 -0.25 -4.49 -1.48
C THR A 251 -1.29 -5.32 -2.22
N SER A 252 -2.10 -6.09 -1.50
CA SER A 252 -3.16 -6.95 -2.03
C SER A 252 -4.42 -6.86 -1.19
N TRP A 253 -5.47 -7.54 -1.63
CA TRP A 253 -6.69 -7.74 -0.85
C TRP A 253 -6.34 -8.27 0.54
N ASP A 254 -6.84 -7.56 1.55
CA ASP A 254 -6.61 -7.84 2.97
C ASP A 254 -7.52 -8.98 3.43
N GLU A 255 -7.00 -10.21 3.52
CA GLU A 255 -7.72 -11.32 4.17
C GLU A 255 -7.92 -11.06 5.68
N ASP A 256 -7.09 -10.22 6.32
CA ASP A 256 -7.13 -9.91 7.76
C ASP A 256 -8.21 -8.86 8.11
N ALA A 257 -8.72 -8.11 7.13
CA ALA A 257 -9.83 -7.17 7.33
C ALA A 257 -11.10 -7.86 7.89
N TRP A 258 -11.27 -9.16 7.62
CA TRP A 258 -12.36 -9.98 8.16
C TRP A 258 -12.10 -10.49 9.59
N ALA A 259 -10.82 -10.63 9.98
CA ALA A 259 -10.44 -11.09 11.32
C ALA A 259 -10.67 -9.99 12.37
N ASN A 260 -10.32 -8.74 12.07
CA ASN A 260 -10.44 -7.62 13.01
C ASN A 260 -11.90 -7.25 13.32
N LYS A 261 -12.84 -7.46 12.39
CA LYS A 261 -14.28 -7.24 12.64
C LYS A 261 -14.92 -8.27 13.58
N LYS A 262 -14.32 -9.46 13.76
CA LYS A 262 -14.84 -10.47 14.69
C LYS A 262 -14.52 -10.15 16.15
N VAL A 263 -13.44 -9.42 16.42
CA VAL A 263 -13.02 -9.07 17.79
C VAL A 263 -13.81 -7.88 18.35
N SER A 264 -14.39 -7.04 17.49
CA SER A 264 -15.18 -5.86 17.86
C SER A 264 -16.68 -6.09 18.02
N LEU A 265 -17.19 -7.30 17.78
CA LEU A 265 -18.59 -7.65 18.07
C LEU A 265 -18.70 -8.06 19.55
N PRO A 266 -19.50 -7.38 20.37
CA PRO A 266 -19.73 -7.83 21.75
C PRO A 266 -20.37 -9.22 21.68
N LEU A 267 -19.68 -10.20 22.28
CA LEU A 267 -20.23 -11.51 22.60
C LEU A 267 -21.41 -11.32 23.56
N PHE A 268 -22.60 -11.07 23.01
CA PHE A 268 -23.83 -11.29 23.76
C PHE A 268 -23.94 -12.79 24.06
N PRO A 269 -24.18 -13.20 25.31
CA PRO A 269 -24.38 -14.60 25.64
C PRO A 269 -25.69 -15.07 25.00
N PHE A 270 -25.58 -15.81 23.90
CA PHE A 270 -26.71 -16.55 23.33
C PHE A 270 -27.12 -17.63 24.34
N LEU A 271 -28.25 -17.42 25.01
CA LEU A 271 -28.99 -18.51 25.65
C LEU A 271 -29.42 -19.53 24.58
N PRO A 272 -29.29 -20.85 24.85
CA PRO A 272 -29.63 -21.86 23.88
C PRO A 272 -31.15 -22.08 23.84
N CYS A 273 -31.83 -21.56 22.83
CA CYS A 273 -33.21 -21.96 22.55
C CYS A 273 -33.19 -23.28 21.78
N ARG A 274 -33.30 -24.39 22.51
CA ARG A 274 -33.68 -25.69 21.96
C ARG A 274 -35.12 -25.61 21.45
N SER A 275 -35.34 -25.79 20.15
CA SER A 275 -36.35 -26.74 19.64
C SER A 275 -36.42 -26.73 18.10
N MET A 276 -36.17 -27.93 17.55
CA MET A 276 -36.83 -28.54 16.40
C MET A 276 -37.59 -27.64 15.42
N CYS A 277 -37.08 -27.55 14.19
CA CYS A 277 -37.81 -28.14 13.06
C CYS A 277 -36.87 -28.39 11.87
N ALA A 278 -36.96 -29.61 11.36
CA ALA A 278 -36.10 -30.18 10.35
C ALA A 278 -36.63 -29.89 8.94
N ARG A 279 -35.69 -29.81 7.98
CA ARG A 279 -35.80 -30.17 6.55
C ARG A 279 -36.92 -29.52 5.73
N SER A 280 -36.52 -28.76 4.71
CA SER A 280 -36.64 -29.22 3.32
C SER A 280 -36.08 -28.18 2.33
N VAL A 281 -35.35 -28.70 1.35
CA VAL A 281 -34.79 -28.01 0.20
C VAL A 281 -35.93 -27.62 -0.73
N CYS A 282 -35.95 -26.38 -1.23
CA CYS A 282 -36.65 -26.05 -2.47
C CYS A 282 -35.77 -25.12 -3.31
N ALA A 283 -35.12 -25.71 -4.31
CA ALA A 283 -34.61 -24.99 -5.46
C ALA A 283 -35.79 -24.63 -6.36
N VAL A 284 -35.64 -23.54 -7.13
CA VAL A 284 -36.61 -23.00 -8.10
C VAL A 284 -37.65 -22.04 -7.50
N CYS A 285 -37.24 -20.78 -7.32
CA CYS A 285 -38.02 -19.62 -7.77
C CYS A 285 -37.13 -18.37 -7.72
N GLY A 286 -36.86 -17.79 -8.89
CA GLY A 286 -36.24 -16.48 -9.03
C GLY A 286 -37.21 -15.36 -8.66
N MET A 287 -36.63 -14.24 -8.22
CA MET A 287 -37.25 -12.95 -7.93
C MET A 287 -38.36 -12.93 -6.87
N ALA A 288 -38.07 -12.35 -5.72
CA ALA A 288 -38.77 -11.15 -5.24
C ALA A 288 -38.10 -10.58 -3.98
N ALA A 289 -38.12 -9.26 -3.92
CA ALA A 289 -37.68 -8.43 -2.82
C ALA A 289 -38.40 -8.71 -1.49
N CYS A 290 -37.72 -8.45 -0.38
CA CYS A 290 -38.33 -7.97 0.86
C CYS A 290 -37.22 -7.25 1.66
N VAL A 291 -37.20 -5.92 1.67
CA VAL A 291 -38.01 -5.03 2.53
C VAL A 291 -37.57 -5.12 3.99
N HIS A 292 -37.23 -3.94 4.51
CA HIS A 292 -36.97 -3.61 5.90
C HIS A 292 -37.72 -4.47 6.93
N CYS A 293 -36.97 -4.96 7.91
CA CYS A 293 -37.43 -5.13 9.29
C CYS A 293 -36.34 -4.51 10.17
N ARG A 294 -36.58 -3.27 10.64
CA ARG A 294 -37.03 -2.93 12.01
C ARG A 294 -35.98 -3.21 13.06
#